data_AF-A0A2N0H488-F1
#
_entry.id   AF-A0A2N0H488-F1
#
_cell.length_a   1.000
_cell.length_b   1.000
_cell.length_c   1.000
_cell.angle_alpha   90.00
_cell.angle_beta   90.00
_cell.angle_gamma   90.00
#
_symmetry.space_group_name_H-M   'P 1'
#
loop_
_entity.id
_entity.type
_entity.pdbx_description
1 polymer ?
#
loop_
_entity_poly.entity_id
_entity_poly.type
_entity_poly.pdbx_seq_one_letter_code
_entity_poly.pdbx_strand_id
1 'polypeptide(L)'
;MSNNASSLVALHGLLRTTAASAISCHNTAREPQAGLAERLLLEAASDRHVLAALAAYAVSCEVEAPSRSGAIRDAVIARTLQNNCLVTVPDTFVGGEVVPAFRVGAFLCGEGAFKTIQIDPWTAPWTSISFWDAKRISVESGMALLTERQALAIACNIMRQPINWTGGAVGHGRLYQGLHKGTCEGPQPGIHRSTCLSERRWHVLSNGEVIHDVSGNAYTWIFDDVQGDADGIVAGPFPFNSPTVDRIDEWLYLSGAGDGPSAGEDYSGEALIRGGHWFSGDVAGVFHLRAHEVDRVEPEIGFRVTVPG
;
A
#
# COMPACT_ATOMS: atom_id res chain seq x y z
N MET A 1 -3.16 15.53 27.88
CA MET A 1 -4.48 15.05 27.37
C MET A 1 -5.52 16.17 27.40
N SER A 2 -5.37 17.26 26.61
CA SER A 2 -6.31 18.40 26.69
C SER A 2 -6.38 19.29 25.42
N ASN A 3 -6.08 18.79 24.22
CA ASN A 3 -6.12 19.63 23.00
C ASN A 3 -7.20 19.25 21.96
N ASN A 4 -7.97 18.18 22.15
CA ASN A 4 -8.99 17.76 21.15
C ASN A 4 -10.34 18.48 21.28
N ALA A 5 -10.64 19.11 22.42
CA ALA A 5 -11.93 19.80 22.60
C ALA A 5 -11.99 21.16 21.88
N SER A 6 -10.84 21.83 21.68
CA SER A 6 -10.80 23.18 21.11
C SER A 6 -10.95 23.19 19.58
N SER A 7 -10.50 22.14 18.87
CA SER A 7 -10.68 22.03 17.42
C SER A 7 -12.12 21.68 17.02
N LEU A 8 -12.79 20.83 17.81
CA LEU A 8 -14.20 20.47 17.64
C LEU A 8 -15.14 21.67 17.83
N VAL A 9 -14.87 22.54 18.81
CA VAL A 9 -15.66 23.76 19.05
C VAL A 9 -15.45 24.80 17.93
N ALA A 10 -14.25 24.91 17.36
CA ALA A 10 -13.99 25.77 16.21
C ALA A 10 -14.73 25.29 14.94
N LEU A 11 -14.78 23.97 14.71
CA LEU A 11 -15.54 23.35 13.61
C LEU A 11 -17.06 23.57 13.78
N HIS A 12 -17.57 23.44 15.00
CA HIS A 12 -18.97 23.75 15.34
C HIS A 12 -19.30 25.25 15.17
N GLY A 13 -18.34 26.14 15.46
CA GLY A 13 -18.47 27.58 15.29
C GLY A 13 -18.59 28.00 13.83
N LEU A 14 -17.71 27.49 12.96
CA LEU A 14 -17.75 27.77 11.51
C LEU A 14 -19.05 27.30 10.86
N LEU A 15 -19.60 26.15 11.30
CA LEU A 15 -20.87 25.61 10.82
C LEU A 15 -22.10 26.40 11.28
N ARG A 16 -22.01 27.18 12.37
CA ARG A 16 -23.10 28.03 12.87
C ARG A 16 -23.07 29.46 12.36
N THR A 17 -21.89 30.01 12.05
CA THR A 17 -21.75 31.42 11.63
C THR A 17 -22.32 31.73 10.25
N THR A 18 -22.67 30.74 9.44
CA THR A 18 -23.36 30.94 8.15
C THR A 18 -24.89 31.05 8.27
N ALA A 19 -25.46 30.85 9.48
CA ALA A 19 -26.91 30.86 9.69
C ALA A 19 -27.49 32.23 10.11
N ALA A 20 -26.66 33.27 10.31
CA ALA A 20 -27.11 34.54 10.87
C ALA A 20 -26.70 35.76 10.03
N SER A 21 -27.26 35.88 8.81
CA SER A 21 -27.59 37.18 8.22
C SER A 21 -28.46 37.00 6.97
N ALA A 22 -29.74 37.40 7.06
CA ALA A 22 -30.54 38.07 6.04
C ALA A 22 -32.05 37.77 6.23
N ILE A 23 -32.73 38.67 6.93
CA ILE A 23 -34.15 38.92 6.71
C ILE A 23 -34.24 39.79 5.46
N SER A 24 -34.67 39.24 4.33
CA SER A 24 -35.30 39.99 3.25
C SER A 24 -36.01 39.04 2.28
N CYS A 25 -37.23 39.41 1.89
CA CYS A 25 -38.15 38.66 1.06
C CYS A 25 -37.62 38.47 -0.37
N HIS A 26 -37.46 37.23 -0.83
CA HIS A 26 -37.99 36.74 -2.12
C HIS A 26 -37.73 35.23 -2.29
N ASN A 27 -38.72 34.55 -2.87
CA ASN A 27 -38.68 33.14 -3.25
C ASN A 27 -37.65 32.92 -4.35
N THR A 28 -36.50 32.33 -4.00
CA THR A 28 -35.64 31.58 -4.92
C THR A 28 -35.19 30.32 -4.19
N ALA A 29 -35.29 29.19 -4.88
CA ALA A 29 -35.00 27.86 -4.35
C ALA A 29 -33.71 27.85 -3.50
N ARG A 30 -33.85 27.58 -2.19
CA ARG A 30 -32.71 27.34 -1.31
C ARG A 30 -32.06 26.03 -1.75
N GLU A 31 -30.94 26.11 -2.46
CA GLU A 31 -29.93 25.07 -2.34
C GLU A 31 -29.60 24.91 -0.85
N PRO A 32 -29.48 23.68 -0.32
CA PRO A 32 -29.19 23.51 1.09
C PRO A 32 -27.76 24.01 1.35
N GLN A 33 -27.63 25.14 2.06
CA GLN A 33 -26.34 25.70 2.52
C GLN A 33 -25.46 24.69 3.28
N ALA A 34 -26.05 23.61 3.81
CA ALA A 34 -25.31 22.47 4.40
C ALA A 34 -24.38 21.76 3.39
N GLY A 35 -24.73 21.72 2.10
CA GLY A 35 -23.92 21.05 1.07
C GLY A 35 -22.69 21.85 0.62
N LEU A 36 -22.67 23.17 0.81
CA LEU A 36 -21.57 24.02 0.35
C LEU A 36 -20.37 23.97 1.32
N ALA A 37 -20.61 23.96 2.63
CA ALA A 37 -19.55 23.87 3.63
C ALA A 37 -18.88 22.48 3.63
N GLU A 38 -19.65 21.41 3.43
CA GLU A 38 -19.14 20.04 3.26
C GLU A 38 -18.33 19.91 1.97
N ARG A 39 -18.82 20.41 0.84
CA ARG A 39 -18.05 20.43 -0.42
C ARG A 39 -16.76 21.24 -0.30
N LEU A 40 -16.80 22.43 0.32
CA LEU A 40 -15.60 23.26 0.52
C LEU A 40 -14.59 22.59 1.46
N LEU A 41 -15.04 21.87 2.50
CA LEU A 41 -14.16 21.08 3.38
C LEU A 41 -13.54 19.88 2.65
N LEU A 42 -14.29 19.21 1.79
CA LEU A 42 -13.81 18.09 0.96
C LEU A 42 -12.86 18.56 -0.16
N GLU A 43 -13.16 19.68 -0.80
CA GLU A 43 -12.29 20.35 -1.78
C GLU A 43 -11.01 20.88 -1.12
N ALA A 44 -11.07 21.29 0.15
CA ALA A 44 -9.91 21.69 0.94
C ALA A 44 -9.15 20.51 1.58
N ALA A 45 -9.73 19.30 1.64
CA ALA A 45 -9.18 18.15 2.36
C ALA A 45 -8.05 17.46 1.58
N SER A 46 -6.90 18.15 1.51
CA SER A 46 -5.59 17.50 1.29
C SER A 46 -4.98 17.03 2.61
N ASP A 47 -5.55 17.48 3.73
CA ASP A 47 -5.08 17.22 5.08
C ASP A 47 -5.74 15.95 5.67
N ARG A 48 -4.90 15.00 6.09
CA ARG A 48 -5.33 13.74 6.71
C ARG A 48 -6.15 13.91 7.99
N HIS A 49 -5.89 14.96 8.77
CA HIS A 49 -6.61 15.23 10.01
C HIS A 49 -8.03 15.73 9.71
N VAL A 50 -8.20 16.47 8.62
CA VAL A 50 -9.53 16.88 8.14
C VAL A 50 -10.32 15.66 7.67
N LEU A 51 -9.72 14.77 6.89
CA LEU A 51 -10.38 13.53 6.47
C LEU A 51 -10.79 12.65 7.66
N ALA A 52 -9.92 12.50 8.66
CA ALA A 52 -10.24 11.76 9.88
C ALA A 52 -11.40 12.40 10.68
N ALA A 53 -11.43 13.73 10.79
CA ALA A 53 -12.51 14.44 11.46
C ALA A 53 -13.84 14.30 10.70
N LEU A 54 -13.83 14.40 9.37
CA LEU A 54 -15.01 14.17 8.54
C LEU A 54 -15.51 12.73 8.64
N ALA A 55 -14.60 11.75 8.70
CA ALA A 55 -14.96 10.36 8.90
C ALA A 55 -15.69 10.16 10.23
N ALA A 56 -15.13 10.70 11.33
CA ALA A 56 -15.75 10.64 12.65
C ALA A 56 -17.12 11.36 12.68
N TYR A 57 -17.23 12.51 12.00
CA TYR A 57 -18.49 13.24 11.88
C TYR A 57 -19.55 12.42 11.13
N ALA A 58 -19.17 11.78 10.01
CA ALA A 58 -20.10 10.95 9.25
C ALA A 58 -20.67 9.81 10.10
N VAL A 59 -19.84 9.13 10.90
CA VAL A 59 -20.29 8.10 11.86
C VAL A 59 -21.27 8.68 12.88
N SER A 60 -20.98 9.87 13.43
CA SER A 60 -21.89 10.52 14.39
C SER A 60 -23.26 10.88 13.82
N CYS A 61 -23.35 11.08 12.50
CA CYS A 61 -24.59 11.42 11.79
C CYS A 61 -25.39 10.20 11.31
N GLU A 62 -24.92 8.95 11.49
CA GLU A 62 -25.55 7.76 10.90
C GLU A 62 -27.03 7.60 11.28
N VAL A 63 -27.39 7.90 12.53
CA VAL A 63 -28.77 7.75 13.02
C VAL A 63 -29.61 8.99 12.72
N GLU A 64 -29.09 10.19 12.97
CA GLU A 64 -29.86 11.44 12.90
C GLU A 64 -29.98 12.00 11.48
N ALA A 65 -29.02 11.70 10.61
CA ALA A 65 -28.97 12.21 9.24
C ALA A 65 -28.30 11.18 8.29
N PRO A 66 -28.91 10.00 8.06
CA PRO A 66 -28.30 8.89 7.32
C PRO A 66 -27.89 9.27 5.89
N SER A 67 -28.69 10.05 5.17
CA SER A 67 -28.34 10.50 3.81
C SER A 67 -27.11 11.41 3.80
N ARG A 68 -26.95 12.26 4.84
CA ARG A 68 -25.77 13.11 4.99
C ARG A 68 -24.55 12.28 5.37
N SER A 69 -24.71 11.36 6.31
CA SER A 69 -23.66 10.40 6.67
C SER A 69 -23.14 9.67 5.43
N GLY A 70 -24.02 9.10 4.62
CA GLY A 70 -23.65 8.43 3.36
C GLY A 70 -22.85 9.33 2.41
N ALA A 71 -23.36 10.54 2.13
CA ALA A 71 -22.67 11.47 1.25
C ALA A 71 -21.26 11.87 1.74
N ILE A 72 -21.09 12.06 3.05
CA ILE A 72 -19.78 12.38 3.64
C ILE A 72 -18.86 11.16 3.56
N ARG A 73 -19.36 9.95 3.84
CA ARG A 73 -18.60 8.70 3.73
C ARG A 73 -18.04 8.52 2.32
N ASP A 74 -18.91 8.61 1.31
CA ASP A 74 -18.54 8.46 -0.09
C ASP A 74 -17.46 9.47 -0.50
N ALA A 75 -17.62 10.72 -0.07
CA ALA A 75 -16.68 11.77 -0.39
C ALA A 75 -15.32 11.60 0.32
N VAL A 76 -15.32 11.15 1.59
CA VAL A 76 -14.09 10.81 2.33
C VAL A 76 -13.36 9.63 1.68
N ILE A 77 -14.09 8.57 1.28
CA ILE A 77 -13.51 7.42 0.58
C ILE A 77 -12.88 7.89 -0.74
N ALA A 78 -13.63 8.59 -1.58
CA ALA A 78 -13.15 9.08 -2.87
C ALA A 78 -11.89 9.96 -2.71
N ARG A 79 -11.89 10.85 -1.72
CA ARG A 79 -10.75 11.72 -1.46
C ARG A 79 -9.54 10.97 -0.90
N THR A 80 -9.75 9.96 -0.05
CA THR A 80 -8.66 9.10 0.47
C THR A 80 -7.98 8.37 -0.67
N LEU A 81 -8.75 7.75 -1.57
CA LEU A 81 -8.23 7.07 -2.75
C LEU A 81 -7.50 8.02 -3.71
N GLN A 82 -8.02 9.24 -3.89
CA GLN A 82 -7.38 10.26 -4.72
C GLN A 82 -6.01 10.72 -4.16
N ASN A 83 -5.85 10.72 -2.84
CA ASN A 83 -4.62 11.14 -2.16
C ASN A 83 -3.56 10.03 -2.05
N ASN A 84 -3.85 8.82 -2.53
CA ASN A 84 -2.91 7.70 -2.47
C ASN A 84 -1.62 8.00 -3.24
N CYS A 85 -0.50 7.81 -2.56
CA CYS A 85 0.84 7.95 -3.12
C CYS A 85 1.15 6.76 -4.03
N LEU A 86 1.06 6.99 -5.34
CA LEU A 86 1.34 5.99 -6.37
C LEU A 86 2.59 6.38 -7.14
N VAL A 87 3.41 5.39 -7.50
CA VAL A 87 4.56 5.53 -8.40
C VAL A 87 4.35 4.69 -9.64
N THR A 88 5.01 5.06 -10.73
CA THR A 88 5.07 4.31 -11.97
C THR A 88 6.30 3.40 -11.98
N VAL A 89 6.07 2.10 -12.15
CA VAL A 89 7.11 1.15 -12.54
C VAL A 89 7.19 1.19 -14.06
N PRO A 90 8.33 1.53 -14.67
CA PRO A 90 8.45 1.55 -16.12
C PRO A 90 8.53 0.13 -16.70
N ASP A 91 8.39 0.02 -18.02
CA ASP A 91 8.56 -1.24 -18.75
C ASP A 91 9.81 -1.97 -18.27
N THR A 92 9.64 -3.22 -17.82
CA THR A 92 10.73 -3.98 -17.22
C THR A 92 10.76 -5.39 -17.78
N PHE A 93 11.96 -5.82 -18.21
CA PHE A 93 12.20 -7.17 -18.69
C PHE A 93 12.33 -8.17 -17.53
N VAL A 94 11.49 -9.22 -17.55
CA VAL A 94 11.38 -10.28 -16.55
C VAL A 94 11.26 -11.62 -17.29
N GLY A 95 12.19 -12.55 -17.06
CA GLY A 95 12.10 -13.94 -17.54
C GLY A 95 11.82 -14.12 -19.03
N GLY A 96 12.40 -13.27 -19.89
CA GLY A 96 12.20 -13.35 -21.34
C GLY A 96 11.12 -12.42 -21.90
N GLU A 97 10.30 -11.80 -21.04
CA GLU A 97 9.17 -10.98 -21.45
C GLU A 97 9.26 -9.55 -20.89
N VAL A 98 8.56 -8.62 -21.54
CA VAL A 98 8.41 -7.25 -21.03
C VAL A 98 7.12 -7.17 -20.22
N VAL A 99 7.23 -6.83 -18.94
CA VAL A 99 6.10 -6.38 -18.12
C VAL A 99 5.88 -4.90 -18.43
N PRO A 100 4.71 -4.51 -19.01
CA PRO A 100 4.43 -3.12 -19.33
C PRO A 100 4.42 -2.22 -18.10
N ALA A 101 4.64 -0.93 -18.29
CA ALA A 101 4.61 0.05 -17.22
C ALA A 101 3.25 0.05 -16.49
N PHE A 102 3.29 0.14 -15.16
CA PHE A 102 2.08 0.14 -14.32
C PHE A 102 2.25 1.06 -13.12
N ARG A 103 1.14 1.48 -12.53
CA ARG A 103 1.14 2.29 -11.29
C ARG A 103 0.91 1.40 -10.08
N VAL A 104 1.70 1.61 -9.05
CA VAL A 104 1.70 0.82 -7.81
C VAL A 104 1.78 1.75 -6.60
N GLY A 105 1.26 1.32 -5.45
CA GLY A 105 1.47 2.00 -4.18
C GLY A 105 2.96 2.26 -3.91
N ALA A 106 3.32 3.50 -3.58
CA ALA A 106 4.68 3.86 -3.15
C ALA A 106 5.02 3.23 -1.80
N PHE A 107 4.03 3.07 -0.94
CA PHE A 107 4.08 2.41 0.37
C PHE A 107 3.18 1.16 0.35
N LEU A 108 3.31 0.30 1.35
CA LEU A 108 2.32 -0.75 1.61
C LEU A 108 0.97 -0.10 1.96
N CYS A 109 -0.13 -0.81 1.68
CA CYS A 109 -1.47 -0.30 1.97
C CYS A 109 -1.66 -0.20 3.48
N GLY A 110 -2.11 0.94 3.96
CA GLY A 110 -2.62 1.15 5.32
C GLY A 110 -4.14 1.14 5.36
N GLU A 111 -4.71 0.96 6.55
CA GLU A 111 -6.15 1.02 6.79
C GLU A 111 -6.58 2.49 6.90
N GLY A 112 -7.30 2.97 5.89
CA GLY A 112 -7.89 4.30 5.88
C GLY A 112 -9.26 4.35 6.55
N ALA A 113 -9.88 5.54 6.48
CA ALA A 113 -11.26 5.72 6.94
C ALA A 113 -12.22 4.74 6.26
N PHE A 114 -13.17 4.20 7.02
CA PHE A 114 -14.17 3.26 6.50
C PHE A 114 -13.59 2.00 5.84
N LYS A 115 -12.44 1.51 6.32
CA LYS A 115 -11.76 0.32 5.80
C LYS A 115 -11.36 0.43 4.33
N THR A 116 -11.12 1.65 3.85
CA THR A 116 -10.58 1.89 2.51
C THR A 116 -9.06 1.78 2.50
N ILE A 117 -8.46 1.63 1.31
CA ILE A 117 -7.02 1.63 1.14
C ILE A 117 -6.48 3.05 1.27
N GLN A 118 -5.48 3.23 2.13
CA GLN A 118 -4.73 4.47 2.28
C GLN A 118 -3.24 4.21 2.08
N ILE A 119 -2.62 4.86 1.08
CA ILE A 119 -1.22 4.68 0.69
C ILE A 119 -0.49 6.00 0.92
N ASP A 120 0.15 6.15 2.06
CA ASP A 120 0.87 7.37 2.43
C ASP A 120 1.97 7.05 3.45
N PRO A 121 2.97 7.94 3.64
CA PRO A 121 4.10 7.63 4.50
C PRO A 121 3.76 7.58 5.99
N TRP A 122 2.60 8.07 6.42
CA TRP A 122 2.23 8.20 7.83
C TRP A 122 1.37 7.07 8.36
N THR A 123 0.74 6.31 7.48
CA THR A 123 -0.13 5.19 7.87
C THR A 123 0.71 3.92 7.91
N ALA A 124 0.62 3.17 9.01
CA ALA A 124 1.30 1.89 9.12
C ALA A 124 0.66 0.88 8.17
N PRO A 125 1.42 -0.11 7.66
CA PRO A 125 0.85 -1.17 6.84
C PRO A 125 -0.34 -1.84 7.53
N TRP A 126 -1.40 -2.06 6.76
CA TRP A 126 -2.56 -2.86 7.12
C TRP A 126 -2.15 -4.33 7.02
N THR A 127 -1.66 -4.83 8.16
CA THR A 127 -1.35 -6.24 8.35
C THR A 127 -2.46 -6.93 9.11
N SER A 128 -2.28 -8.22 9.45
CA SER A 128 -3.36 -9.04 9.97
C SER A 128 -4.59 -9.01 9.06
N ILE A 129 -4.34 -9.26 7.78
CA ILE A 129 -5.35 -9.39 6.72
C ILE A 129 -5.14 -10.69 5.95
N SER A 130 -6.22 -11.40 5.63
CA SER A 130 -6.18 -12.63 4.82
C SER A 130 -5.89 -12.30 3.36
N PHE A 131 -5.45 -13.28 2.56
CA PHE A 131 -5.31 -13.10 1.11
C PHE A 131 -6.63 -12.66 0.47
N TRP A 132 -7.74 -13.31 0.86
CA TRP A 132 -9.06 -13.02 0.34
C TRP A 132 -9.54 -11.61 0.67
N ASP A 133 -9.33 -11.15 1.91
CA ASP A 133 -9.68 -9.79 2.29
C ASP A 133 -8.81 -8.76 1.57
N ALA A 134 -7.50 -9.00 1.43
CA ALA A 134 -6.62 -8.11 0.68
C ALA A 134 -7.06 -8.00 -0.79
N LYS A 135 -7.36 -9.14 -1.44
CA LYS A 135 -7.90 -9.19 -2.81
C LYS A 135 -9.23 -8.44 -2.92
N ARG A 136 -10.18 -8.72 -2.02
CA ARG A 136 -11.52 -8.10 -1.99
C ARG A 136 -11.44 -6.59 -1.79
N ILE A 137 -10.69 -6.12 -0.78
CA ILE A 137 -10.54 -4.69 -0.46
C ILE A 137 -9.85 -3.94 -1.61
N SER A 138 -8.90 -4.58 -2.29
CA SER A 138 -8.28 -4.02 -3.50
C SER A 138 -9.34 -3.72 -4.57
N VAL A 139 -10.18 -4.72 -4.88
CA VAL A 139 -11.25 -4.59 -5.90
C VAL A 139 -12.30 -3.56 -5.48
N GLU A 140 -12.76 -3.59 -4.23
CA GLU A 140 -13.71 -2.61 -3.68
C GLU A 140 -13.19 -1.17 -3.73
N SER A 141 -11.86 -1.00 -3.72
CA SER A 141 -11.18 0.29 -3.85
C SER A 141 -10.89 0.70 -5.31
N GLY A 142 -11.36 -0.08 -6.30
CA GLY A 142 -11.07 0.16 -7.72
C GLY A 142 -9.62 -0.11 -8.11
N MET A 143 -8.91 -0.93 -7.34
CA MET A 143 -7.52 -1.30 -7.52
C MET A 143 -7.38 -2.82 -7.72
N ALA A 144 -6.16 -3.31 -7.95
CA ALA A 144 -5.86 -4.73 -8.00
C ALA A 144 -4.74 -5.07 -7.01
N LEU A 145 -4.75 -6.29 -6.47
CA LEU A 145 -3.62 -6.81 -5.70
C LEU A 145 -2.38 -6.90 -6.61
N LEU A 146 -1.20 -6.63 -6.08
CA LEU A 146 0.06 -6.74 -6.83
C LEU A 146 0.23 -8.17 -7.36
N THR A 147 0.47 -8.33 -8.66
CA THR A 147 0.71 -9.65 -9.25
C THR A 147 2.16 -10.11 -9.11
N GLU A 148 2.41 -11.40 -9.27
CA GLU A 148 3.74 -11.99 -9.22
C GLU A 148 4.66 -11.40 -10.31
N ARG A 149 4.17 -11.25 -11.56
CA ARG A 149 4.93 -10.59 -12.63
C ARG A 149 5.24 -9.13 -12.31
N GLN A 150 4.28 -8.41 -11.73
CA GLN A 150 4.49 -7.01 -11.33
C GLN A 150 5.51 -6.90 -10.18
N ALA A 151 5.46 -7.80 -9.20
CA ALA A 151 6.43 -7.83 -8.11
C ALA A 151 7.85 -8.15 -8.61
N LEU A 152 7.98 -9.07 -9.57
CA LEU A 152 9.23 -9.34 -10.27
C LEU A 152 9.73 -8.11 -11.04
N ALA A 153 8.85 -7.42 -11.76
CA ALA A 153 9.20 -6.21 -12.49
C ALA A 153 9.75 -5.11 -11.56
N ILE A 154 9.11 -4.87 -10.41
CA ILE A 154 9.62 -3.95 -9.39
C ILE A 154 11.04 -4.34 -8.96
N ALA A 155 11.24 -5.61 -8.61
CA ALA A 155 12.49 -6.07 -8.06
C ALA A 155 13.64 -6.10 -9.10
N CYS A 156 13.37 -6.54 -10.33
CA CYS A 156 14.30 -6.45 -11.48
C CYS A 156 14.64 -5.00 -11.83
N ASN A 157 13.69 -4.06 -11.68
CA ASN A 157 13.98 -2.64 -11.90
C ASN A 157 14.92 -2.10 -10.81
N ILE A 158 14.62 -2.39 -9.54
CA ILE A 158 15.40 -1.99 -8.36
C ILE A 158 16.84 -2.48 -8.46
N MET A 159 17.06 -3.77 -8.73
CA MET A 159 18.40 -4.35 -8.74
C MET A 159 19.31 -3.73 -9.80
N ARG A 160 18.73 -3.20 -10.89
CA ARG A 160 19.47 -2.58 -12.00
C ARG A 160 19.88 -1.13 -11.73
N GLN A 161 19.50 -0.55 -10.57
CA GLN A 161 19.87 0.83 -10.23
C GLN A 161 21.06 0.88 -9.25
N PRO A 162 22.19 1.53 -9.60
CA PRO A 162 23.37 1.66 -8.74
C PRO A 162 23.08 2.21 -7.33
N ILE A 163 22.13 3.14 -7.20
CA ILE A 163 21.76 3.77 -5.91
C ILE A 163 21.13 2.78 -4.91
N ASN A 164 20.67 1.63 -5.39
CA ASN A 164 20.10 0.57 -4.56
C ASN A 164 21.14 -0.38 -3.95
N TRP A 165 22.42 -0.16 -4.24
CA TRP A 165 23.54 -0.96 -3.76
C TRP A 165 24.40 -0.19 -2.77
N THR A 166 24.83 -0.85 -1.69
CA THR A 166 25.70 -0.24 -0.67
C THR A 166 27.08 0.13 -1.22
N GLY A 167 27.54 -0.53 -2.29
CA GLY A 167 28.78 -0.21 -2.98
C GLY A 167 28.64 0.89 -4.05
N GLY A 168 27.44 1.43 -4.27
CA GLY A 168 27.19 2.51 -5.24
C GLY A 168 27.25 2.10 -6.72
N ALA A 169 27.36 0.80 -7.00
CA ALA A 169 27.32 0.22 -8.35
C ALA A 169 26.53 -1.09 -8.33
N VAL A 170 25.90 -1.44 -9.46
CA VAL A 170 25.13 -2.68 -9.60
C VAL A 170 26.03 -3.89 -9.30
N GLY A 171 25.56 -4.78 -8.42
CA GLY A 171 26.30 -5.96 -7.99
C GLY A 171 27.43 -5.68 -6.98
N HIS A 172 27.71 -4.42 -6.61
CA HIS A 172 28.76 -4.09 -5.66
C HIS A 172 28.19 -3.90 -4.25
N GLY A 173 28.65 -4.74 -3.31
CA GLY A 173 28.17 -4.72 -1.93
C GLY A 173 26.86 -5.50 -1.78
N ARG A 174 25.91 -4.92 -1.04
CA ARG A 174 24.60 -5.51 -0.76
C ARG A 174 23.51 -4.67 -1.42
N LEU A 175 22.44 -5.31 -1.86
CA LEU A 175 21.20 -4.58 -2.11
C LEU A 175 20.66 -4.10 -0.76
N TYR A 176 20.24 -2.85 -0.66
CA TYR A 176 19.69 -2.34 0.59
C TYR A 176 18.40 -3.10 0.97
N GLN A 177 18.33 -3.53 2.22
CA GLN A 177 17.18 -4.20 2.83
C GLN A 177 16.45 -3.21 3.76
N GLY A 178 15.13 -3.32 3.86
CA GLY A 178 14.31 -2.49 4.77
C GLY A 178 14.41 -2.94 6.22
N LEU A 179 13.33 -2.81 6.99
CA LEU A 179 13.31 -3.31 8.38
C LEU A 179 13.32 -4.83 8.36
N HIS A 180 14.36 -5.46 8.89
CA HIS A 180 14.51 -6.92 8.90
C HIS A 180 15.27 -7.45 10.12
N LYS A 181 15.96 -6.60 10.89
CA LYS A 181 16.87 -7.01 11.97
C LYS A 181 16.20 -7.13 13.35
N GLY A 182 14.88 -7.02 13.43
CA GLY A 182 14.16 -6.99 14.70
C GLY A 182 14.40 -5.70 15.49
N THR A 183 14.68 -4.59 14.81
CA THR A 183 14.83 -3.26 15.42
C THR A 183 13.48 -2.64 15.83
N CYS A 184 12.39 -3.25 15.38
CA CYS A 184 11.01 -2.88 15.65
C CYS A 184 10.20 -4.14 16.05
N GLU A 185 9.10 -3.94 16.77
CA GLU A 185 8.20 -5.01 17.25
C GLU A 185 6.96 -5.19 16.36
N GLY A 186 6.95 -4.62 15.15
CA GLY A 186 5.78 -4.61 14.28
C GLY A 186 5.94 -3.73 13.05
N PRO A 187 4.94 -3.73 12.14
CA PRO A 187 4.99 -2.97 10.90
C PRO A 187 5.00 -1.47 11.20
N GLN A 188 5.84 -0.73 10.47
CA GLN A 188 6.09 0.69 10.69
C GLN A 188 5.59 1.55 9.53
N PRO A 189 5.06 2.76 9.79
CA PRO A 189 4.69 3.71 8.74
C PRO A 189 5.93 4.17 7.96
N GLY A 190 5.80 4.56 6.70
CA GLY A 190 6.91 4.97 5.83
C GLY A 190 7.82 6.09 6.39
N ILE A 191 7.30 6.96 7.25
CA ILE A 191 8.07 8.00 7.96
C ILE A 191 9.04 7.45 9.02
N HIS A 192 8.84 6.21 9.49
CA HIS A 192 9.67 5.64 10.53
C HIS A 192 11.09 5.44 10.00
N ARG A 193 12.06 5.95 10.78
CA ARG A 193 13.49 5.85 10.49
C ARG A 193 14.09 4.74 11.34
N SER A 194 14.69 3.75 10.68
CA SER A 194 15.43 2.72 11.40
C SER A 194 16.57 3.32 12.21
N THR A 195 16.79 2.78 13.40
CA THR A 195 17.98 3.06 14.22
C THR A 195 19.22 2.31 13.70
N CYS A 196 19.05 1.30 12.85
CA CYS A 196 20.13 0.55 12.24
C CYS A 196 20.54 1.16 10.90
N LEU A 197 21.77 1.66 10.81
CA LEU A 197 22.29 2.34 9.62
C LEU A 197 22.38 1.47 8.36
N SER A 198 22.35 0.14 8.51
CA SER A 198 22.33 -0.79 7.37
C SER A 198 20.94 -1.05 6.81
N GLU A 199 19.88 -0.66 7.53
CA GLU A 199 18.50 -0.79 7.04
C GLU A 199 18.10 0.47 6.27
N ARG A 200 17.63 0.29 5.04
CA ARG A 200 17.10 1.37 4.21
C ARG A 200 15.83 0.90 3.54
N ARG A 201 14.73 1.55 3.92
CA ARG A 201 13.37 1.14 3.56
C ARG A 201 12.93 1.56 2.17
N TRP A 202 13.77 2.23 1.41
CA TRP A 202 13.43 2.78 0.10
C TRP A 202 14.42 2.36 -0.98
N HIS A 203 13.88 2.25 -2.19
CA HIS A 203 14.59 1.96 -3.42
C HIS A 203 14.16 2.96 -4.50
N VAL A 204 15.08 3.26 -5.40
CA VAL A 204 14.82 4.14 -6.55
C VAL A 204 14.63 3.29 -7.79
N LEU A 205 13.62 3.61 -8.58
CA LEU A 205 13.32 3.00 -9.87
C LEU A 205 14.10 3.70 -10.99
N SER A 206 14.19 3.10 -12.17
CA SER A 206 14.93 3.65 -13.32
C SER A 206 14.40 4.99 -13.83
N ASN A 207 13.15 5.34 -13.49
CA ASN A 207 12.56 6.65 -13.78
C ASN A 207 12.79 7.70 -12.67
N GLY A 208 13.55 7.36 -11.61
CA GLY A 208 13.84 8.23 -10.49
C GLY A 208 12.79 8.27 -9.38
N GLU A 209 11.65 7.59 -9.56
CA GLU A 209 10.65 7.47 -8.49
C GLU A 209 11.13 6.56 -7.37
N VAL A 210 10.57 6.77 -6.17
CA VAL A 210 10.98 6.07 -4.95
C VAL A 210 9.86 5.18 -4.45
N ILE A 211 10.16 3.91 -4.23
CA ILE A 211 9.25 2.93 -3.64
C ILE A 211 9.80 2.48 -2.29
N HIS A 212 8.93 2.33 -1.31
CA HIS A 212 9.27 1.92 0.06
C HIS A 212 8.81 0.50 0.34
N ASP A 213 9.50 -0.20 1.26
CA ASP A 213 9.09 -1.48 1.83
C ASP A 213 8.79 -2.56 0.78
N VAL A 214 9.63 -2.63 -0.27
CA VAL A 214 9.68 -3.79 -1.18
C VAL A 214 10.45 -4.94 -0.53
N SER A 215 11.36 -4.63 0.40
CA SER A 215 12.09 -5.57 1.23
C SER A 215 11.91 -5.21 2.71
N GLY A 216 11.56 -6.17 3.56
CA GLY A 216 11.35 -5.95 4.98
C GLY A 216 10.10 -5.09 5.29
N ASN A 217 10.01 -4.66 6.54
CA ASN A 217 8.83 -4.06 7.16
C ASN A 217 7.67 -5.05 7.28
N ALA A 218 7.00 -5.42 6.20
CA ALA A 218 5.95 -6.44 6.21
C ALA A 218 5.94 -7.21 4.90
N TYR A 219 5.57 -8.49 4.97
CA TYR A 219 5.28 -9.27 3.79
C TYR A 219 4.13 -8.64 3.00
N THR A 220 4.16 -8.83 1.68
CA THR A 220 3.11 -8.41 0.76
C THR A 220 2.43 -9.64 0.17
N TRP A 221 1.11 -9.78 0.34
CA TRP A 221 0.30 -10.72 -0.42
C TRP A 221 0.42 -10.47 -1.93
N ILE A 222 0.57 -11.55 -2.69
CA ILE A 222 0.75 -11.51 -4.15
C ILE A 222 -0.35 -12.33 -4.82
N PHE A 223 -0.95 -11.75 -5.86
CA PHE A 223 -1.79 -12.49 -6.79
C PHE A 223 -0.89 -13.24 -7.78
N ASP A 224 -0.88 -14.57 -7.74
CA ASP A 224 0.00 -15.35 -8.61
C ASP A 224 -0.57 -15.49 -10.02
N ASP A 225 -0.11 -14.62 -10.93
CA ASP A 225 -0.42 -14.64 -12.36
C ASP A 225 0.62 -15.41 -13.20
N VAL A 226 1.55 -16.11 -12.57
CA VAL A 226 2.61 -16.88 -13.26
C VAL A 226 2.34 -18.37 -13.19
N GLN A 227 2.14 -18.90 -11.98
CA GLN A 227 1.88 -20.32 -11.74
C GLN A 227 0.60 -20.58 -10.93
N GLY A 228 -0.16 -19.52 -10.65
CA GLY A 228 -1.42 -19.61 -9.95
C GLY A 228 -2.62 -19.97 -10.85
N ASP A 229 -3.72 -20.30 -10.19
CA ASP A 229 -5.02 -20.48 -10.80
C ASP A 229 -5.74 -19.14 -11.07
N ALA A 230 -7.02 -19.19 -11.45
CA ALA A 230 -7.82 -17.99 -11.71
C ALA A 230 -8.00 -17.10 -10.47
N ASP A 231 -7.77 -17.64 -9.28
CA ASP A 231 -7.86 -16.90 -8.03
C ASP A 231 -6.52 -16.32 -7.55
N GLY A 232 -5.43 -16.63 -8.25
CA GLY A 232 -4.08 -16.22 -7.92
C GLY A 232 -3.45 -17.06 -6.82
N ILE A 233 -3.97 -18.27 -6.60
CA ILE A 233 -3.44 -19.28 -5.67
C ILE A 233 -2.54 -20.22 -6.45
N VAL A 234 -1.37 -20.57 -5.91
CA VAL A 234 -0.43 -21.48 -6.57
C VAL A 234 -1.13 -22.78 -6.95
N ALA A 235 -1.08 -23.16 -8.22
CA ALA A 235 -1.83 -24.30 -8.77
C ALA A 235 -0.99 -25.59 -8.92
N GLY A 236 0.33 -25.48 -8.79
CA GLY A 236 1.26 -26.58 -9.00
C GLY A 236 2.69 -26.23 -8.61
N PRO A 237 3.62 -27.21 -8.72
CA PRO A 237 5.03 -26.97 -8.52
C PRO A 237 5.60 -25.92 -9.46
N PHE A 238 6.59 -25.14 -9.01
CA PHE A 238 7.22 -24.13 -9.85
C PHE A 238 7.96 -24.76 -11.03
N PRO A 239 7.58 -24.43 -12.29
CA PRO A 239 8.30 -24.90 -13.48
C PRO A 239 9.76 -24.40 -13.50
N PHE A 240 10.66 -25.20 -14.10
CA PHE A 240 12.08 -24.83 -14.23
C PHE A 240 12.29 -23.50 -14.98
N ASN A 241 11.41 -23.18 -15.93
CA ASN A 241 11.42 -21.96 -16.72
C ASN A 241 10.45 -20.88 -16.20
N SER A 242 9.91 -21.02 -14.99
CA SER A 242 9.07 -19.97 -14.40
C SER A 242 9.94 -18.74 -14.12
N PRO A 243 9.52 -17.51 -14.46
CA PRO A 243 10.25 -16.30 -14.07
C PRO A 243 10.38 -16.13 -12.53
N THR A 244 9.57 -16.87 -11.76
CA THR A 244 9.66 -16.97 -10.31
C THR A 244 10.90 -17.75 -9.84
N VAL A 245 11.40 -18.68 -10.67
CA VAL A 245 12.52 -19.59 -10.35
C VAL A 245 13.72 -19.35 -11.24
N ASP A 246 13.51 -19.08 -12.54
CA ASP A 246 14.52 -18.86 -13.56
C ASP A 246 15.23 -17.53 -13.31
N ARG A 247 16.18 -17.67 -12.41
CA ARG A 247 16.94 -16.63 -11.73
C ARG A 247 18.44 -16.95 -11.85
N ILE A 248 18.78 -17.91 -12.71
CA ILE A 248 20.05 -18.66 -12.65
C ILE A 248 21.28 -17.80 -12.98
N ASP A 249 21.11 -16.68 -13.69
CA ASP A 249 22.23 -15.81 -14.11
C ASP A 249 22.28 -14.44 -13.39
N GLU A 250 21.22 -14.03 -12.68
CA GLU A 250 21.11 -12.70 -12.06
C GLU A 250 21.23 -12.71 -10.51
N TRP A 251 21.20 -13.88 -9.85
CA TRP A 251 20.71 -13.96 -8.47
C TRP A 251 21.61 -14.57 -7.40
N LEU A 252 22.38 -15.61 -7.72
CA LEU A 252 22.56 -16.68 -6.73
C LEU A 252 23.34 -16.35 -5.45
N TYR A 253 24.02 -15.20 -5.33
CA TYR A 253 24.72 -14.82 -4.08
C TYR A 253 24.80 -13.30 -3.83
N LEU A 254 23.88 -12.50 -4.39
CA LEU A 254 23.88 -11.06 -4.13
C LEU A 254 23.28 -10.81 -2.74
N SER A 255 24.17 -10.65 -1.78
CA SER A 255 23.87 -10.31 -0.39
C SER A 255 22.74 -9.28 -0.28
N GLY A 256 21.64 -9.64 0.38
CA GLY A 256 20.50 -8.76 0.65
C GLY A 256 19.40 -8.70 -0.41
N ALA A 257 19.47 -9.48 -1.49
CA ALA A 257 18.41 -9.56 -2.50
C ALA A 257 17.20 -10.41 -2.07
N GLY A 258 17.40 -11.31 -1.11
CA GLY A 258 16.40 -12.25 -0.58
C GLY A 258 16.42 -13.61 -1.27
N ASP A 259 15.78 -14.61 -0.66
CA ASP A 259 15.77 -15.99 -1.14
C ASP A 259 14.44 -16.34 -1.85
N GLY A 260 14.50 -17.18 -2.88
CA GLY A 260 13.31 -17.64 -3.62
C GLY A 260 13.18 -19.16 -3.61
N PRO A 261 12.05 -19.69 -4.13
CA PRO A 261 11.86 -21.13 -4.30
C PRO A 261 12.77 -21.69 -5.38
N SER A 262 13.06 -22.99 -5.26
CA SER A 262 13.73 -23.77 -6.30
C SER A 262 12.73 -24.34 -7.31
N ALA A 263 13.22 -24.70 -8.51
CA ALA A 263 12.41 -25.45 -9.48
C ALA A 263 11.87 -26.74 -8.86
N GLY A 264 10.58 -27.00 -9.02
CA GLY A 264 9.91 -28.18 -8.47
C GLY A 264 9.51 -28.08 -7.00
N GLU A 265 9.81 -26.98 -6.29
CA GLU A 265 9.12 -26.69 -5.03
C GLU A 265 7.61 -26.55 -5.29
N ASP A 266 6.79 -26.99 -4.35
CA ASP A 266 5.35 -27.07 -4.52
C ASP A 266 4.65 -26.36 -3.35
N TYR A 267 4.05 -25.21 -3.66
CA TYR A 267 3.25 -24.39 -2.75
C TYR A 267 1.76 -24.47 -3.09
N SER A 268 1.32 -25.53 -3.79
CA SER A 268 -0.06 -25.65 -4.27
C SER A 268 -1.10 -25.47 -3.16
N GLY A 269 -2.10 -24.64 -3.42
CA GLY A 269 -3.17 -24.32 -2.47
C GLY A 269 -2.87 -23.16 -1.52
N GLU A 270 -1.68 -22.57 -1.59
CA GLU A 270 -1.29 -21.40 -0.81
C GLU A 270 -1.18 -20.14 -1.69
N ALA A 271 -1.26 -18.96 -1.05
CA ALA A 271 -0.97 -17.69 -1.70
C ALA A 271 0.48 -17.27 -1.47
N LEU A 272 1.03 -16.51 -2.40
CA LEU A 272 2.40 -16.03 -2.34
C LEU A 272 2.53 -14.80 -1.44
N ILE A 273 3.64 -14.72 -0.71
CA ILE A 273 4.06 -13.55 0.08
C ILE A 273 5.49 -13.14 -0.24
N ARG A 274 5.72 -11.84 -0.44
CA ARG A 274 7.04 -11.29 -0.82
C ARG A 274 7.62 -10.28 0.14
N GLY A 275 8.94 -10.12 0.09
CA GLY A 275 9.69 -8.99 0.67
C GLY A 275 10.31 -9.26 2.04
N GLY A 276 9.67 -10.10 2.86
CA GLY A 276 10.05 -10.29 4.27
C GLY A 276 9.46 -9.20 5.16
N HIS A 277 9.61 -9.37 6.47
CA HIS A 277 9.10 -8.45 7.48
C HIS A 277 10.20 -7.98 8.44
N TRP A 278 9.83 -7.17 9.44
CA TRP A 278 10.75 -6.57 10.41
C TRP A 278 11.67 -7.55 11.17
N PHE A 279 11.38 -8.86 11.15
CA PHE A 279 12.14 -9.89 11.85
C PHE A 279 12.66 -11.02 10.93
N SER A 280 12.61 -10.86 9.61
CA SER A 280 13.08 -11.92 8.70
C SER A 280 14.60 -12.14 8.71
N GLY A 281 15.39 -11.23 9.29
CA GLY A 281 16.85 -11.31 9.23
C GLY A 281 17.36 -11.18 7.81
N ASP A 282 18.52 -11.78 7.53
CA ASP A 282 19.25 -11.57 6.28
C ASP A 282 18.54 -12.10 5.01
N VAL A 283 17.50 -12.93 5.17
CA VAL A 283 16.71 -13.45 4.04
C VAL A 283 15.70 -12.44 3.48
N ALA A 284 15.42 -11.34 4.19
CA ALA A 284 14.57 -10.27 3.67
C ALA A 284 15.15 -9.72 2.35
N GLY A 285 14.32 -9.29 1.42
CA GLY A 285 14.84 -8.80 0.15
C GLY A 285 13.75 -8.60 -0.88
N VAL A 286 14.05 -7.81 -1.90
CA VAL A 286 13.07 -7.46 -2.94
C VAL A 286 12.56 -8.66 -3.72
N PHE A 287 13.28 -9.77 -3.64
CA PHE A 287 12.90 -11.02 -4.26
C PHE A 287 12.61 -12.16 -3.29
N HIS A 288 12.67 -11.90 -1.98
CA HIS A 288 12.32 -12.90 -0.97
C HIS A 288 10.90 -13.37 -1.20
N LEU A 289 10.70 -14.67 -1.34
CA LEU A 289 9.40 -15.29 -1.64
C LEU A 289 9.14 -16.49 -0.73
N ARG A 290 7.93 -16.54 -0.18
CA ARG A 290 7.37 -17.68 0.54
C ARG A 290 5.91 -17.86 0.13
N ALA A 291 5.30 -18.93 0.60
CA ALA A 291 3.86 -19.12 0.53
C ALA A 291 3.26 -19.16 1.93
N HIS A 292 1.95 -18.92 1.99
CA HIS A 292 1.19 -18.89 3.22
C HIS A 292 -0.27 -19.23 2.97
N GLU A 293 -0.90 -19.86 3.97
CA GLU A 293 -2.31 -20.23 3.96
C GLU A 293 -3.22 -19.02 3.69
N VAL A 294 -4.15 -19.14 2.74
CA VAL A 294 -4.97 -18.04 2.19
C VAL A 294 -5.92 -17.40 3.20
N ASP A 295 -6.44 -18.19 4.15
CA ASP A 295 -7.38 -17.75 5.18
C ASP A 295 -6.66 -17.26 6.45
N ARG A 296 -5.36 -17.52 6.55
CA ARG A 296 -4.60 -17.26 7.76
C ARG A 296 -4.14 -15.80 7.81
N VAL A 297 -4.22 -15.24 9.00
CA VAL A 297 -4.01 -13.83 9.27
C VAL A 297 -2.82 -13.68 10.22
N GLU A 298 -1.78 -12.98 9.77
CA GLU A 298 -0.54 -12.78 10.54
C GLU A 298 -0.17 -11.30 10.68
N PRO A 299 0.40 -10.87 11.82
CA PRO A 299 0.74 -9.47 12.07
C PRO A 299 1.82 -8.93 11.13
N GLU A 300 2.59 -9.81 10.48
CA GLU A 300 3.64 -9.46 9.54
C GLU A 300 3.23 -9.45 8.07
N ILE A 301 2.00 -9.87 7.74
CA ILE A 301 1.55 -9.95 6.35
C ILE A 301 0.51 -8.86 6.08
N GLY A 302 0.85 -7.97 5.14
CA GLY A 302 -0.02 -6.95 4.57
C GLY A 302 -0.08 -7.08 3.05
N PHE A 303 -0.32 -5.97 2.35
CA PHE A 303 -0.50 -6.01 0.90
C PHE A 303 -0.13 -4.69 0.21
N ARG A 304 0.07 -4.78 -1.10
CA ARG A 304 0.33 -3.67 -2.00
C ARG A 304 -0.58 -3.81 -3.20
N VAL A 305 -1.03 -2.68 -3.72
CA VAL A 305 -1.97 -2.64 -4.84
C VAL A 305 -1.41 -1.90 -6.04
N THR A 306 -1.98 -2.21 -7.19
CA THR A 306 -1.76 -1.54 -8.46
C THR A 306 -3.05 -0.92 -8.98
N VAL A 307 -2.89 0.08 -9.85
CA VAL A 307 -4.02 0.62 -10.62
C VAL A 307 -4.18 -0.27 -11.86
N PRO A 308 -5.37 -0.85 -12.10
CA PRO A 308 -5.65 -1.59 -13.33
C PRO A 308 -5.34 -0.74 -14.57
N GLY A 309 -4.71 -1.36 -15.57
CA GLY A 309 -4.37 -0.74 -16.86
C GLY A 309 -5.56 -0.55 -17.79
#